data_AF-A0A1C5KQL9-F1
#
_entry.id   AF-A0A1C5KQL9-F1
#
_cell.length_a   1.000
_cell.length_b   1.000
_cell.length_c   1.000
_cell.angle_alpha   90.00
_cell.angle_beta   90.00
_cell.angle_gamma   90.00
#
_symmetry.space_group_name_H-M   'P 1'
#
loop_
_entity.id
_entity.type
_entity.pdbx_description
1 polymer ?
#
loop_
_entity_poly.entity_id
_entity_poly.type
_entity_poly.pdbx_seq_one_letter_code
_entity_poly.pdbx_strand_id
1 'polypeptide(L)'
;MKKMKAEVKRNVNRRSLLVAKEEDLIKNLNPKITGWKNYYSTKRNEKWMKALDWYIICTFTRWYNKKHQRRNHMSKVGFVRNSIYGKGLKKMAGA
;
A
#
# COMPACT_ATOMS: atom_id res chain seq x y z
N MET A 1 1.24 -6.31 -13.59
CA MET A 1 0.35 -5.56 -12.66
C MET A 1 -0.60 -6.42 -11.83
N LYS A 2 -1.39 -7.34 -12.42
CA LYS A 2 -2.36 -8.16 -11.64
C LYS A 2 -1.70 -8.90 -10.47
N LYS A 3 -0.55 -9.54 -10.71
CA LYS A 3 0.24 -10.22 -9.67
C LYS A 3 0.68 -9.28 -8.54
N MET A 4 1.21 -8.10 -8.83
CA MET A 4 1.63 -7.12 -7.81
C MET A 4 0.44 -6.62 -6.98
N LYS A 5 -0.68 -6.27 -7.63
CA LYS A 5 -1.90 -5.85 -6.91
C LYS A 5 -2.45 -6.97 -6.02
N ALA A 6 -2.44 -8.21 -6.50
CA ALA A 6 -2.82 -9.38 -5.71
C ALA A 6 -1.90 -9.55 -4.50
N GLU A 7 -0.60 -9.35 -4.69
CA GLU A 7 0.39 -9.42 -3.62
C GLU A 7 0.18 -8.33 -2.57
N VAL A 8 -0.01 -7.06 -2.98
CA VAL A 8 -0.38 -5.97 -2.07
C VAL A 8 -1.64 -6.34 -1.26
N LYS A 9 -2.70 -6.82 -1.93
CA LYS A 9 -3.94 -7.21 -1.27
C LYS A 9 -3.73 -8.35 -0.26
N ARG A 10 -2.91 -9.35 -0.60
CA ARG A 10 -2.58 -10.47 0.29
C ARG A 10 -1.84 -10.04 1.56
N ASN A 11 -0.98 -9.02 1.46
CA ASN A 11 -0.14 -8.56 2.57
C ASN A 11 -0.76 -7.44 3.40
N VAL A 12 -1.85 -6.81 2.94
CA VAL A 12 -2.46 -5.67 3.62
C VAL A 12 -3.93 -5.91 3.99
N ASN A 13 -4.72 -6.55 3.13
CA ASN A 13 -6.19 -6.57 3.27
C ASN A 13 -6.78 -7.98 3.39
N ARG A 14 -6.04 -8.92 4.01
CA ARG A 14 -6.59 -10.20 4.47
C ARG A 14 -7.34 -10.03 5.78
N ARG A 15 -8.35 -10.86 6.04
CA ARG A 15 -9.16 -10.80 7.27
C ARG A 15 -8.32 -11.04 8.53
N SER A 16 -7.36 -11.96 8.47
CA SER A 16 -6.42 -12.23 9.56
C SER A 16 -5.50 -11.06 9.89
N LEU A 17 -5.35 -10.08 9.00
CA LEU A 17 -4.48 -8.92 9.20
C LEU A 17 -5.18 -7.76 9.91
N LEU A 18 -6.47 -7.89 10.27
CA LEU A 18 -7.19 -6.83 11.01
C LEU A 18 -6.63 -6.63 12.43
N VAL A 19 -6.02 -7.66 13.01
CA VAL A 19 -5.34 -7.60 14.31
C VAL A 19 -3.95 -6.99 14.23
N ALA A 20 -3.34 -6.95 13.04
CA ALA A 20 -1.97 -6.45 12.85
C ALA A 20 -1.86 -4.94 13.10
N LYS A 21 -0.67 -4.47 13.46
CA LYS A 21 -0.37 -3.03 13.51
C LYS A 21 -0.03 -2.52 12.11
N GLU A 22 -0.21 -1.22 11.89
CA GLU A 22 0.03 -0.62 10.56
C GLU A 22 1.51 -0.73 10.16
N GLU A 23 2.40 -0.58 11.14
CA GLU A 23 3.85 -0.69 11.04
C GLU A 23 4.28 -2.09 10.57
N ASP A 24 3.64 -3.14 11.05
CA ASP A 24 3.93 -4.53 10.65
C ASP A 24 3.58 -4.76 9.17
N LEU A 25 2.45 -4.21 8.72
CA LEU A 25 2.04 -4.30 7.31
C LEU A 25 3.00 -3.54 6.40
N ILE A 26 3.46 -2.36 6.84
CA ILE A 26 4.48 -1.57 6.14
C ILE A 26 5.79 -2.35 6.05
N LYS A 27 6.28 -2.89 7.17
CA LYS A 27 7.52 -3.68 7.25
C LYS A 27 7.47 -4.88 6.31
N ASN A 28 6.34 -5.58 6.24
CA ASN A 28 6.15 -6.74 5.36
C ASN A 28 6.07 -6.36 3.87
N LEU A 29 5.52 -5.19 3.54
CA LEU A 29 5.33 -4.77 2.16
C LEU A 29 6.57 -4.07 1.57
N ASN A 30 7.36 -3.38 2.38
CA ASN A 30 8.52 -2.59 1.95
C ASN A 30 9.57 -3.37 1.14
N PRO A 31 9.97 -4.60 1.50
CA PRO A 31 10.89 -5.41 0.69
C PRO A 31 10.33 -5.70 -0.71
N LYS A 32 9.01 -5.94 -0.83
CA LYS A 32 8.33 -6.21 -2.10
C LYS A 32 8.31 -4.97 -2.99
N ILE A 33 7.97 -3.82 -2.40
CA ILE A 33 8.03 -2.51 -3.08
C ILE A 33 9.45 -2.24 -3.59
N THR A 34 10.46 -2.49 -2.75
CA THR A 34 11.87 -2.29 -3.13
C THR A 34 12.26 -3.20 -4.29
N GLY A 35 11.94 -4.50 -4.22
CA GLY A 35 12.23 -5.45 -5.31
C GLY A 35 11.53 -5.08 -6.61
N TRP A 36 10.26 -4.65 -6.55
CA TRP A 36 9.54 -4.17 -7.72
C TRP A 36 10.11 -2.86 -8.27
N LYS A 37 10.46 -1.91 -7.42
CA LYS A 37 11.09 -0.66 -7.82
C LYS A 37 12.41 -0.95 -8.54
N ASN A 38 13.27 -1.80 -7.97
CA ASN A 38 14.55 -2.15 -8.56
C ASN A 38 14.40 -2.84 -9.92
N TYR A 39 13.47 -3.80 -10.05
CA TYR A 39 13.27 -4.53 -11.30
C TYR A 39 12.63 -3.68 -12.41
N TYR A 40 11.72 -2.77 -12.06
CA TYR A 40 10.91 -2.05 -13.02
C TYR A 40 11.23 -0.55 -13.16
N SER A 41 12.24 -0.04 -12.44
CA SER A 41 12.68 1.35 -12.49
C SER A 41 13.28 1.70 -13.85
N THR A 42 12.44 2.12 -14.80
CA THR A 42 12.85 2.71 -16.08
C THR A 42 12.02 3.97 -16.36
N LYS A 43 12.56 4.92 -17.14
CA LYS A 43 11.92 6.23 -17.39
C LYS A 43 10.49 6.13 -17.95
N ARG A 44 10.17 5.08 -18.72
CA ARG A 44 8.83 4.88 -19.32
C ARG A 44 7.79 4.29 -18.36
N ASN A 45 8.23 3.81 -17.19
CA ASN A 45 7.38 3.05 -16.28
C ASN A 45 6.70 3.90 -15.19
N GLU A 46 7.03 5.18 -15.10
CA GLU A 46 6.58 6.07 -14.03
C GLU A 46 5.05 6.13 -13.90
N LYS A 47 4.32 6.23 -15.02
CA LYS A 47 2.85 6.34 -15.02
C LYS A 47 2.18 5.18 -14.29
N TRP A 48 2.61 3.95 -14.57
CA TRP A 48 2.01 2.79 -13.93
C TRP A 48 2.56 2.54 -12.52
N MET A 49 3.80 2.97 -12.22
CA MET A 49 4.32 2.96 -10.86
C MET A 49 3.52 3.89 -9.94
N LYS A 50 3.14 5.09 -10.41
CA LYS A 50 2.22 6.00 -9.70
C LYS A 50 0.85 5.36 -9.48
N ALA A 51 0.32 4.66 -10.49
CA ALA A 51 -0.94 3.94 -10.36
C ALA A 51 -0.87 2.79 -9.35
N LEU A 52 0.28 2.13 -9.21
CA LEU A 52 0.48 1.11 -8.17
C LEU A 52 0.59 1.75 -6.78
N ASP A 53 1.30 2.87 -6.66
CA ASP A 53 1.42 3.62 -5.40
C ASP A 53 0.03 4.05 -4.89
N TRP A 54 -0.80 4.61 -5.77
CA TRP A 54 -2.19 4.93 -5.47
C TRP A 54 -3.01 3.69 -5.06
N TYR A 55 -2.79 2.56 -5.71
CA TYR A 55 -3.45 1.30 -5.34
C TYR A 55 -3.04 0.81 -3.95
N ILE A 56 -1.77 0.98 -3.57
CA ILE A 56 -1.28 0.67 -2.22
C ILE A 56 -1.98 1.56 -1.19
N ILE A 57 -2.02 2.89 -1.40
CA ILE A 57 -2.73 3.84 -0.53
C ILE A 57 -4.21 3.43 -0.37
N CYS A 58 -4.89 3.15 -1.48
CA CYS A 58 -6.29 2.70 -1.45
C CYS A 58 -6.46 1.39 -0.66
N THR A 59 -5.51 0.47 -0.76
CA THR A 59 -5.60 -0.83 -0.07
C THR A 59 -5.39 -0.67 1.44
N PHE A 60 -4.42 0.13 1.86
CA PHE A 60 -4.26 0.51 3.27
C PHE A 60 -5.48 1.25 3.80
N THR A 61 -6.06 2.15 3.01
CA THR A 61 -7.27 2.89 3.42
C THR A 61 -8.44 1.95 3.67
N ARG A 62 -8.65 0.97 2.78
CA ARG A 62 -9.70 -0.05 2.97
C ARG A 62 -9.44 -0.89 4.21
N TRP A 63 -8.21 -1.34 4.42
CA TRP A 63 -7.84 -2.09 5.63
C TRP A 63 -8.07 -1.28 6.91
N TYR A 64 -7.60 -0.03 6.94
CA TYR A 64 -7.75 0.87 8.09
C TYR A 64 -9.21 1.11 8.42
N ASN A 65 -10.02 1.46 7.41
CA ASN A 65 -11.44 1.72 7.61
C ASN A 65 -12.19 0.46 8.04
N LYS A 66 -11.81 -0.71 7.49
CA LYS A 66 -12.37 -2.01 7.91
C LYS A 66 -11.99 -2.36 9.35
N LYS A 67 -10.73 -2.14 9.75
CA LYS A 67 -10.25 -2.36 11.12
C LYS A 67 -10.99 -1.49 12.15
N HIS A 68 -11.32 -0.26 11.78
CA HIS A 68 -12.07 0.68 12.62
C HIS A 68 -13.58 0.68 12.34
N GLN A 69 -14.10 -0.38 11.70
CA GLN A 69 -15.53 -0.62 11.45
C GLN A 69 -16.27 0.56 10.76
N ARG A 70 -15.58 1.32 9.92
CA ARG A 70 -16.16 2.46 9.21
C ARG A 70 -16.98 1.99 8.01
N ARG A 71 -18.20 2.52 7.86
CA ARG A 71 -19.11 2.20 6.74
C ARG A 71 -18.52 2.55 5.37
N ASN A 72 -17.88 3.73 5.23
CA ASN A 72 -17.26 4.14 3.98
C ASN A 72 -15.79 3.72 3.93
N HIS A 73 -15.49 2.78 3.05
CA HIS A 73 -14.17 2.17 2.86
C HIS A 73 -13.07 3.14 2.38
N MET A 74 -13.43 4.32 1.88
CA MET A 74 -12.50 5.33 1.34
C MET A 74 -12.55 6.66 2.12
N SER A 75 -13.23 6.72 3.26
CA SER A 75 -13.43 7.98 4.01
C SER A 75 -12.17 8.61 4.63
N LYS A 76 -11.07 7.86 4.76
CA LYS A 76 -9.84 8.29 5.44
C LYS A 76 -8.58 8.24 4.57
N VAL A 77 -8.72 8.35 3.24
CA VAL A 77 -7.57 8.29 2.31
C VAL A 77 -6.47 9.28 2.69
N GLY A 78 -6.81 10.55 2.93
CA GLY A 78 -5.81 11.58 3.26
C GLY A 78 -5.05 11.30 4.55
N PHE A 79 -5.78 10.92 5.61
CA PHE A 79 -5.20 10.55 6.90
C PHE A 79 -4.28 9.33 6.78
N VAL A 80 -4.76 8.26 6.15
CA VAL A 80 -4.01 7.01 5.98
C VAL A 80 -2.77 7.24 5.12
N ARG A 81 -2.87 8.01 4.03
CA ARG A 81 -1.72 8.37 3.20
C ARG A 81 -0.63 9.05 4.02
N ASN A 82 -0.99 10.01 4.87
CA ASN A 82 -0.01 10.70 5.71
C ASN A 82 0.58 9.75 6.76
N SER A 83 -0.27 8.91 7.38
CA SER A 83 0.16 7.92 8.38
C SER A 83 1.18 6.93 7.82
N ILE A 84 0.85 6.26 6.70
CA ILE A 84 1.71 5.20 6.14
C ILE A 84 3.07 5.74 5.66
N TYR A 85 3.10 6.95 5.08
CA TYR A 85 4.38 7.56 4.67
C TYR A 85 5.17 8.08 5.87
N GLY A 86 4.50 8.66 6.88
CA GLY A 86 5.15 9.05 8.14
C GLY A 86 5.77 7.86 8.88
N LYS A 87 5.19 6.67 8.71
CA LYS A 87 5.68 5.39 9.25
C LYS A 87 6.67 4.65 8.35
N GLY A 88 7.13 5.28 7.26
CA GLY A 88 8.21 4.75 6.43
C GLY A 88 7.79 3.77 5.33
N LEU A 89 6.54 3.82 4.86
CA LEU A 89 6.15 3.11 3.63
C LEU A 89 6.96 3.64 2.44
N LYS A 90 7.66 2.74 1.74
CA LYS A 90 8.40 3.10 0.53
C LYS A 90 7.44 3.41 -0.62
N LYS A 91 7.83 4.38 -1.45
CA LYS A 91 7.08 4.76 -2.66
C LYS A 91 7.53 3.95 -3.86
N MET A 92 6.57 3.58 -4.70
CA MET A 92 6.86 2.98 -6.01
C MET A 92 7.38 4.02 -7.00
N ALA A 93 6.76 5.20 -7.05
CA ALA A 93 7.12 6.27 -7.98
C ALA A 93 7.68 7.48 -7.24
N GLY A 94 8.70 8.11 -7.83
CA GLY A 94 9.45 9.20 -7.23
C GLY A 94 10.76 8.74 -6.60
N ALA A 95 11.76 9.64 -6.64
CA ALA A 95 12.97 9.56 -5.85
C ALA A 95 12.64 9.97 -4.41
#